data_AF-A0A5A7XYL4-F1
#
_entry.id   AF-A0A5A7XYL4-F1
#
_cell.length_a   1.000
_cell.length_b   1.000
_cell.length_c   1.000
_cell.angle_alpha   90.00
_cell.angle_beta   90.00
_cell.angle_gamma   90.00
#
_symmetry.space_group_name_H-M   'P 1'
#
loop_
_entity.id
_entity.type
_entity.pdbx_description
1 polymer ?
#
loop_
_entity_poly.entity_id
_entity_poly.type
_entity_poly.pdbx_seq_one_letter_code
_entity_poly.pdbx_strand_id
1 'polypeptide(L)' 'LIVVNRLRWHEPTKAYVVRRTAEGKTKKEIIRCLKRAVVRELFRALQADLAGPKLALDAA' A
#
# COMPACT_ATOMS: atom_id res chain seq x y z
N LEU A 1 -4.97 -10.34 -4.56
CA LEU A 1 -5.99 -10.20 -3.48
C LEU A 1 -5.50 -9.41 -2.24
N ILE A 2 -4.46 -8.57 -2.34
CA ILE A 2 -3.80 -7.93 -1.18
C ILE A 2 -4.75 -7.05 -0.34
N VAL A 3 -5.54 -6.17 -0.98
CA VAL A 3 -6.45 -5.26 -0.26
C VAL A 3 -7.54 -6.02 0.50
N VAL A 4 -8.07 -7.09 -0.08
CA VAL A 4 -9.11 -7.91 0.56
C VAL A 4 -8.56 -8.61 1.80
N ASN A 5 -7.33 -9.11 1.73
CA ASN A 5 -6.65 -9.70 2.87
C ASN A 5 -6.37 -8.65 3.97
N ARG A 6 -5.87 -7.46 3.61
CA ARG A 6 -5.64 -6.36 4.55
C ARG A 6 -6.94 -5.89 5.23
N LEU A 7 -8.06 -5.85 4.53
CA LEU A 7 -9.35 -5.53 5.14
C LEU A 7 -9.79 -6.55 6.20
N ARG A 8 -9.38 -7.82 6.06
CA ARG A 8 -9.75 -8.89 6.98
C ARG A 8 -8.81 -8.97 8.19
N TRP A 9 -7.51 -8.83 7.97
CA TRP A 9 -6.49 -9.18 8.98
C TRP A 9 -5.55 -8.04 9.38
N HIS A 10 -5.54 -6.91 8.66
CA HIS A 10 -4.58 -5.84 8.91
C HIS A 10 -5.24 -4.70 9.70
N GLU A 11 -4.92 -4.64 10.99
CA GLU A 11 -5.48 -3.68 11.95
C GLU A 11 -5.33 -2.20 11.52
N PRO A 12 -4.17 -1.74 11.00
CA PRO A 12 -4.05 -0.38 10.50
C PRO A 12 -4.99 -0.08 9.32
N THR A 13 -5.26 -1.08 8.46
CA THR A 13 -6.22 -0.93 7.37
C THR A 13 -7.66 -0.86 7.90
N LYS A 14 -8.01 -1.60 8.95
CA LYS A 14 -9.32 -1.48 9.60
C LYS A 14 -9.52 -0.10 10.21
N ALA A 15 -8.53 0.41 10.94
CA ALA A 15 -8.57 1.77 11.49
C ALA A 15 -8.72 2.84 10.40
N TYR A 16 -8.00 2.68 9.29
CA TYR A 16 -8.16 3.55 8.12
C TYR A 16 -9.58 3.51 7.55
N VAL A 17 -10.17 2.31 7.41
CA VAL A 17 -11.55 2.15 6.93
C VAL A 17 -12.52 2.85 7.86
N VAL A 18 -12.43 2.65 9.17
CA VAL A 18 -13.30 3.31 10.16
C VAL A 18 -13.23 4.83 10.00
N ARG A 19 -12.02 5.40 9.93
CA ARG A 19 -11.83 6.84 9.71
C ARG A 19 -12.48 7.33 8.42
N ARG A 20 -12.24 6.64 7.29
CA ARG A 20 -12.81 7.07 5.99
C ARG A 20 -14.33 6.90 5.92
N THR A 21 -14.88 5.91 6.61
CA THR A 21 -16.33 5.73 6.75
C THR A 21 -16.93 6.87 7.55
N ALA A 22 -16.28 7.32 8.63
CA ALA A 22 -16.72 8.48 9.42
C ALA A 22 -16.69 9.79 8.61
N GLU A 23 -15.79 9.90 7.63
CA GLU A 23 -15.77 11.00 6.66
C GLU A 23 -16.84 10.89 5.55
N GLY A 24 -17.76 9.92 5.63
CA GLY A 24 -18.85 9.75 4.67
C GLY A 24 -18.47 9.05 3.36
N LYS A 25 -17.27 8.44 3.26
CA LYS A 25 -16.88 7.72 2.04
C LYS A 25 -17.59 6.37 1.92
N THR A 26 -18.01 6.07 0.70
CA THR A 26 -18.55 4.75 0.38
C THR A 26 -17.46 3.68 0.43
N LYS A 27 -17.85 2.43 0.72
CA LYS A 27 -16.94 1.28 0.71
C LYS A 27 -16.12 1.15 -0.59
N LYS A 28 -16.75 1.45 -1.75
CA LYS A 28 -16.07 1.43 -3.07
C LYS A 28 -14.96 2.47 -3.16
N GLU A 29 -15.18 3.68 -2.64
CA GLU A 29 -14.16 4.73 -2.60
C GLU A 29 -13.02 4.41 -1.65
N ILE A 30 -13.33 3.84 -0.49
CA ILE A 30 -12.32 3.40 0.48
C ILE A 30 -11.43 2.32 -0.15
N ILE A 31 -12.01 1.30 -0.78
CA ILE A 31 -11.26 0.25 -1.49
C ILE A 31 -10.39 0.85 -2.60
N ARG A 32 -10.90 1.82 -3.36
CA ARG A 32 -10.12 2.50 -4.41
C ARG A 32 -8.92 3.26 -3.82
N CYS A 33 -9.10 3.96 -2.70
CA CYS A 33 -8.00 4.60 -1.99
C CYS A 33 -6.97 3.59 -1.45
N LEU A 34 -7.42 2.47 -0.89
CA LEU A 34 -6.54 1.41 -0.38
C LEU A 34 -5.70 0.78 -1.51
N LYS A 35 -6.31 0.49 -2.66
CA LYS A 35 -5.58 -0.01 -3.85
C LYS A 35 -4.46 0.95 -4.23
N ARG A 36 -4.72 2.26 -4.30
CA ARG A 36 -3.70 3.28 -4.62
C ARG A 36 -2.60 3.39 -3.58
N ALA A 37 -2.93 3.27 -2.30
CA ALA A 37 -1.92 3.28 -1.23
C ALA A 37 -0.99 2.06 -1.35
N VAL A 38 -1.56 0.86 -1.50
CA VAL A 38 -0.81 -0.40 -1.63
C VAL A 38 0.08 -0.41 -2.86
N VAL A 39 -0.40 0.09 -4.01
CA VAL A 39 0.42 0.19 -5.23
C VAL A 39 1.61 1.11 -5.03
N ARG A 40 1.45 2.24 -4.34
CA ARG A 40 2.56 3.16 -4.05
C ARG A 40 3.58 2.57 -3.08
N GLU A 41 3.11 1.85 -2.07
CA GLU A 41 3.95 1.10 -1.13
C GLU A 41 4.78 0.04 -1.86
N LEU A 42 4.12 -0.78 -2.67
CA LEU A 42 4.77 -1.84 -3.45
C LEU A 42 5.76 -1.27 -4.46
N PHE A 43 5.39 -0.22 -5.19
CA PHE A 43 6.28 0.41 -6.16
C PHE A 43 7.56 0.93 -5.50
N ARG A 44 7.45 1.60 -4.35
CA ARG A 44 8.61 2.06 -3.58
C ARG A 44 9.46 0.89 -3.08
N ALA A 45 8.83 -0.18 -2.61
CA ALA A 45 9.55 -1.37 -2.18
C ALA A 45 10.31 -2.02 -3.34
N LEU A 46 9.68 -2.16 -4.51
CA LEU A 46 10.32 -2.67 -5.72
C LEU A 46 11.45 -1.77 -6.22
N GLN A 47 11.28 -0.45 -6.15
CA GLN A 47 12.36 0.48 -6.49
C GLN A 47 13.54 0.38 -5.52
N ALA A 48 13.28 0.25 -4.22
CA ALA A 48 14.34 0.09 -3.23
C ALA A 48 15.09 -1.24 -3.40
N ASP A 49 14.35 -2.31 -3.69
CA ASP A 49 14.91 -3.63 -4.02
C ASP A 49 15.77 -3.58 -5.29
N LEU A 50 15.25 -2.96 -6.36
CA LEU A 50 15.97 -2.79 -7.63
C LEU A 50 17.16 -1.82 -7.52
N ALA A 51 17.10 -0.84 -6.62
CA ALA A 51 18.22 0.04 -6.32
C ALA A 51 19.32 -0.67 -5.50
N GLY A 52 19.07 -1.88 -5.01
CA GLY A 52 20.10 -2.80 -4.55
C GLY A 52 21.13 -3.09 -5.65
N PRO A 53 22.34 -3.52 -5.25
CA PRO A 53 23.57 -2.73 -5.33
C PRO A 53 24.00 -2.42 -6.77
N LYS A 54 23.26 -1.57 -7.49
CA LYS A 54 23.77 -1.00 -8.74
C LYS A 54 25.02 -0.15 -8.48
N LEU A 55 25.12 0.46 -7.29
CA LEU A 55 26.30 1.15 -6.79
C LEU A 55 27.54 0.25 -6.58
N ALA A 56 27.40 -1.08 -6.48
CA ALA A 56 28.55 -1.99 -6.32
C ALA A 56 29.12 -2.48 -7.66
N LEU A 57 28.34 -2.39 -8.75
CA LEU A 57 28.79 -2.72 -10.10
C LEU A 57 29.34 -1.50 -10.83
N ASP A 58 28.88 -0.30 -10.48
CA ASP A 58 29.36 0.97 -11.05
C ASP A 58 30.65 1.49 -10.34
N ALA A 59 31.19 0.73 -9.37
CA ALA A 59 32.38 1.06 -8.57
C ALA A 59 33.56 0.09 -8.74
N ALA A 60 33.49 -0.83 -9.72
CA ALA A 60 34.55 -1.77 -10.10
C ALA A 60 34.98 -1.54 -11.56
#